data_AF-A0A257JD29-F1
#
_entry.id   AF-A0A257JD29-F1
#
_cell.length_a   1.000
_cell.length_b   1.000
_cell.length_c   1.000
_cell.angle_alpha   90.00
_cell.angle_beta   90.00
_cell.angle_gamma   90.00
#
_symmetry.space_group_name_H-M   'P 1'
#
loop_
_entity.id
_entity.type
_entity.pdbx_description
1 polymer ?
#
loop_
_entity_poly.entity_id
_entity_poly.type
_entity_poly.pdbx_seq_one_letter_code
_entity_poly.pdbx_strand_id
1 'polypeptide(L)'
;MKLRCHLLLRVLAFSLPLLASAADKPRVFVLTDIDNEPDDAMSLVRYLTYANHFDTEGLVATTSIHQKNHVAPQSIRRIVAAYGKVRDNLEKHEPGFPTGEQLLALVTEGVPDYGMKVVGEGHDSPGSEALIKAIDRDDPRPLWVPVWGGPNVLGQALWKIRATRPADAVSKAVAKLR
;
A
#
# COMPACT_ATOMS: atom_id res chain seq x y z
N MET A 1 -61.03 -31.86 39.90
CA MET A 1 -60.63 -31.24 38.62
C MET A 1 -59.13 -30.98 38.65
N LYS A 2 -58.32 -31.77 37.93
CA LYS A 2 -56.85 -31.62 37.89
C LYS A 2 -56.49 -30.66 36.75
N LEU A 3 -56.03 -29.45 37.08
CA LEU A 3 -55.58 -28.47 36.10
C LEU A 3 -54.08 -28.68 35.83
N ARG A 4 -53.74 -29.19 34.65
CA ARG A 4 -52.36 -29.32 34.16
C ARG A 4 -51.89 -27.96 33.63
N CYS A 5 -50.91 -27.36 34.30
CA CYS A 5 -50.26 -26.13 33.85
C CYS A 5 -49.14 -26.50 32.87
N HIS A 6 -49.35 -26.28 31.56
CA HIS A 6 -48.33 -26.48 30.53
C HIS A 6 -47.45 -25.22 30.45
N LEU A 7 -46.23 -25.31 30.95
CA LEU A 7 -45.19 -24.29 30.79
C LEU A 7 -44.68 -24.34 29.34
N LEU A 8 -45.14 -23.41 28.50
CA LEU A 8 -44.63 -23.20 27.14
C LEU A 8 -43.31 -22.41 27.20
N LEU A 9 -42.18 -23.12 27.11
CA LEU A 9 -40.86 -22.52 26.96
C LEU A 9 -40.70 -21.97 25.54
N ARG A 10 -40.86 -20.64 25.35
CA ARG A 10 -40.54 -19.97 24.10
C ARG A 10 -39.01 -19.83 23.99
N VAL A 11 -38.39 -20.68 23.19
CA VAL A 11 -36.99 -20.49 22.77
C VAL A 11 -36.95 -19.33 21.78
N LEU A 12 -36.47 -18.17 22.25
CA LEU A 12 -36.14 -17.04 21.39
C LEU A 12 -34.83 -17.38 20.67
N ALA A 13 -34.92 -17.83 19.42
CA ALA A 13 -33.75 -17.98 18.57
C ALA A 13 -33.20 -16.59 18.24
N PHE A 14 -32.19 -16.14 18.98
CA PHE A 14 -31.38 -15.00 18.60
C PHE A 14 -30.60 -15.37 17.34
N SER A 15 -31.08 -14.94 16.18
CA SER A 15 -30.26 -14.88 14.97
C SER A 15 -29.16 -13.86 15.22
N LEU A 16 -27.93 -14.30 15.52
CA LEU A 16 -26.77 -13.41 15.44
C LEU A 16 -26.70 -12.88 14.01
N PRO A 17 -26.71 -11.56 13.79
CA PRO A 17 -26.34 -11.05 12.48
C PRO A 17 -24.88 -11.44 12.28
N LEU A 18 -24.62 -12.25 11.24
CA LEU A 18 -23.28 -12.46 10.74
C LEU A 18 -22.82 -11.09 10.25
N LEU A 19 -22.10 -10.35 11.08
CA LEU A 19 -21.36 -9.17 10.62
C LEU A 19 -20.42 -9.70 9.54
N ALA A 20 -20.71 -9.38 8.28
CA ALA A 20 -19.76 -9.56 7.22
C ALA A 20 -18.50 -8.81 7.68
N SER A 21 -17.41 -9.56 7.95
CA SER A 21 -16.11 -8.93 8.09
C SER A 21 -15.92 -8.14 6.82
N ALA A 22 -15.83 -6.81 6.91
CA ALA A 22 -15.28 -6.04 5.81
C ALA A 22 -13.96 -6.73 5.47
N ALA A 23 -13.80 -7.20 4.24
CA ALA A 23 -12.53 -7.77 3.83
C ALA A 23 -11.50 -6.64 4.01
N ASP A 24 -10.54 -6.86 4.90
CA ASP A 24 -9.54 -5.83 5.21
C ASP A 24 -8.83 -5.42 3.91
N LYS A 25 -8.87 -4.12 3.59
CA LYS A 25 -8.20 -3.59 2.40
C LYS A 25 -6.71 -3.96 2.48
N PRO A 26 -6.10 -4.54 1.43
CA PRO A 26 -4.67 -4.77 1.43
C PRO A 26 -3.93 -3.45 1.54
N ARG A 27 -2.88 -3.44 2.36
CA ARG A 27 -1.92 -2.33 2.45
C ARG A 27 -0.95 -2.42 1.28
N VAL A 28 -0.80 -1.36 0.50
CA VAL A 28 -0.02 -1.40 -0.74
C VAL A 28 0.97 -0.24 -0.81
N PHE A 29 2.22 -0.56 -1.14
CA PHE A 29 3.31 0.39 -1.35
C PHE A 29 3.98 0.11 -2.69
N VAL A 30 3.66 0.90 -3.72
CA VAL A 30 4.09 0.64 -5.10
C VAL A 30 5.48 1.21 -5.37
N LEU A 31 6.36 0.41 -5.97
CA LEU A 31 7.64 0.83 -6.54
C LEU A 31 7.58 0.74 -8.07
N THR A 32 7.72 1.85 -8.77
CA THR A 32 7.50 1.96 -10.22
C THR A 32 8.63 2.73 -10.89
N ASP A 33 9.14 2.22 -12.02
CA ASP A 33 10.08 2.93 -12.88
C ASP A 33 9.36 3.68 -14.02
N ILE A 34 8.20 4.26 -13.67
CA ILE A 34 7.36 5.05 -14.56
C ILE A 34 8.18 5.97 -15.49
N ASP A 35 7.65 6.11 -16.72
CA ASP A 35 8.28 6.73 -17.90
C ASP A 35 9.34 5.87 -18.61
N ASN A 36 9.67 4.67 -18.11
CA ASN A 36 10.46 3.69 -18.88
C ASN A 36 9.66 3.17 -20.09
N GLU A 37 8.47 2.66 -19.81
CA GLU A 37 7.49 2.15 -20.77
C GLU A 37 6.08 2.65 -20.39
N PRO A 38 5.11 2.65 -21.33
CA PRO A 38 3.78 3.18 -21.06
C PRO A 38 2.96 2.34 -20.06
N ASP A 39 3.36 1.10 -19.78
CA ASP A 39 2.64 0.14 -18.95
C ASP A 39 2.54 0.54 -17.47
N ASP A 40 3.58 1.14 -16.89
CA ASP A 40 3.55 1.64 -15.51
C ASP A 40 2.54 2.78 -15.35
N ALA A 41 2.46 3.67 -16.35
CA ALA A 41 1.45 4.73 -16.38
C ALA A 41 0.02 4.14 -16.53
N MET A 42 -0.17 3.16 -17.41
CA MET A 42 -1.46 2.48 -17.60
C MET A 42 -1.87 1.69 -16.34
N SER A 43 -0.92 1.03 -15.70
CA SER A 43 -1.10 0.26 -14.46
C SER A 43 -1.48 1.17 -13.31
N LEU A 44 -0.84 2.35 -13.19
CA LEU A 44 -1.21 3.34 -12.18
C LEU A 44 -2.63 3.88 -12.41
N VAL A 45 -3.02 4.19 -13.66
CA VAL A 45 -4.40 4.59 -13.97
C VAL A 45 -5.39 3.52 -13.54
N ARG A 46 -5.15 2.25 -13.89
CA ARG A 46 -6.00 1.12 -13.48
C ARG A 46 -6.01 0.97 -11.96
N TYR A 47 -4.87 1.04 -11.28
CA TYR A 47 -4.78 0.93 -9.83
C TYR A 47 -5.65 1.99 -9.15
N LEU A 48 -5.57 3.25 -9.62
CA LEU A 48 -6.32 4.37 -9.04
C LEU A 48 -7.84 4.24 -9.23
N THR A 49 -8.32 3.63 -10.32
CA THR A 49 -9.76 3.36 -10.49
C THR A 49 -10.27 2.21 -9.61
N TYR A 50 -9.39 1.52 -8.89
CA TYR A 50 -9.72 0.53 -7.85
C TYR A 50 -9.17 0.93 -6.47
N ALA A 51 -8.74 2.19 -6.28
CA ALA A 51 -8.09 2.64 -5.04
C ALA A 51 -8.99 2.53 -3.81
N ASN A 52 -10.31 2.43 -3.97
CA ASN A 52 -11.23 2.14 -2.87
C ASN A 52 -11.06 0.73 -2.27
N HIS A 53 -10.40 -0.20 -2.97
CA HIS A 53 -10.14 -1.56 -2.47
C HIS A 53 -8.79 -1.72 -1.78
N PHE A 54 -7.95 -0.66 -1.76
CA PHE A 54 -6.60 -0.71 -1.20
C PHE A 54 -6.36 0.39 -0.17
N ASP A 55 -5.56 0.09 0.84
CA ASP A 55 -4.93 1.12 1.68
C ASP A 55 -3.57 1.45 1.07
N THR A 56 -3.55 2.45 0.19
CA THR A 56 -2.30 2.92 -0.43
C THR A 56 -1.45 3.64 0.60
N GLU A 57 -0.18 3.24 0.72
CA GLU A 57 0.78 3.79 1.70
C GLU A 57 2.02 4.41 1.04
N GLY A 58 2.21 4.20 -0.25
CA GLY A 58 3.30 4.79 -1.00
C GLY A 58 3.14 4.60 -2.51
N LEU A 59 3.50 5.63 -3.26
CA LEU A 59 3.62 5.60 -4.72
C LEU A 59 5.00 6.14 -5.07
N VAL A 60 5.98 5.26 -5.28
CA VAL A 60 7.39 5.64 -5.32
C VAL A 60 7.97 5.46 -6.71
N ALA A 61 8.47 6.57 -7.28
CA ALA A 61 9.28 6.51 -8.49
C ALA A 61 10.66 5.94 -8.16
N THR A 62 11.07 4.90 -8.88
CA THR A 62 12.33 4.19 -8.69
C THR A 62 13.00 3.90 -10.04
N THR A 63 14.16 3.26 -9.99
CA THR A 63 14.92 2.81 -11.17
C THR A 63 14.72 1.33 -11.43
N SER A 64 15.08 0.85 -12.62
CA SER A 64 15.11 -0.57 -12.99
C SER A 64 16.31 -0.92 -13.88
N ILE A 65 16.39 -2.17 -14.36
CA ILE A 65 17.36 -2.54 -15.41
C ILE A 65 17.12 -1.82 -16.73
N HIS A 66 15.89 -1.37 -16.98
CA HIS A 66 15.48 -0.69 -18.21
C HIS A 66 15.58 0.83 -18.08
N GLN A 67 15.39 1.39 -16.87
CA GLN A 67 15.59 2.79 -16.53
C GLN A 67 16.54 2.97 -15.33
N LYS A 68 17.85 3.02 -15.61
CA LYS A 68 18.88 2.90 -14.57
C LYS A 68 19.16 4.17 -13.77
N ASN A 69 19.07 5.34 -14.40
CA ASN A 69 19.61 6.59 -13.85
C ASN A 69 18.58 7.73 -13.82
N HIS A 70 17.29 7.39 -13.81
CA HIS A 70 16.20 8.34 -13.88
C HIS A 70 15.02 7.89 -13.02
N VAL A 71 14.41 8.85 -12.33
CA VAL A 71 13.13 8.68 -11.61
C VAL A 71 12.19 9.81 -12.03
N ALA A 72 10.90 9.48 -12.18
CA ALA A 72 9.89 10.42 -12.68
C ALA A 72 8.68 10.56 -11.73
N PRO A 73 8.85 11.03 -10.48
CA PRO A 73 7.71 11.21 -9.56
C PRO A 73 6.69 12.22 -10.07
N GLN A 74 7.08 13.14 -10.96
CA GLN A 74 6.16 14.10 -11.58
C GLN A 74 5.12 13.42 -12.47
N SER A 75 5.45 12.28 -13.09
CA SER A 75 4.51 11.50 -13.89
C SER A 75 3.46 10.82 -13.01
N ILE A 76 3.87 10.30 -11.85
CA ILE A 76 2.94 9.83 -10.81
C ILE A 76 2.02 10.97 -10.36
N ARG A 77 2.58 12.15 -10.01
CA ARG A 77 1.79 13.33 -9.58
C ARG A 77 0.78 13.76 -10.64
N ARG A 78 1.16 13.76 -11.91
CA ARG A 78 0.28 14.12 -13.03
C ARG A 78 -0.90 13.17 -13.15
N ILE A 79 -0.65 11.85 -13.04
CA ILE A 79 -1.70 10.83 -13.10
C ILE A 79 -2.62 10.93 -11.88
N VAL A 80 -2.08 11.08 -10.67
CA VAL A 80 -2.87 11.26 -9.45
C VAL A 80 -3.72 12.54 -9.51
N ALA A 81 -3.16 13.64 -10.03
CA ALA A 81 -3.92 14.87 -10.23
C ALA A 81 -5.05 14.70 -11.25
N ALA A 82 -4.85 13.90 -12.30
CA ALA A 82 -5.91 13.57 -13.25
C ALA A 82 -7.00 12.70 -12.60
N TYR A 83 -6.62 11.69 -11.81
CA TYR A 83 -7.54 10.89 -11.00
C TYR A 83 -8.39 11.76 -10.07
N GLY A 84 -7.78 12.74 -9.38
CA GLY A 84 -8.49 13.65 -8.50
C GLY A 84 -9.64 14.40 -9.16
N LYS A 85 -9.57 14.67 -10.48
CA LYS A 85 -10.65 15.31 -11.24
C LYS A 85 -11.86 14.41 -11.49
N VAL A 86 -11.67 13.08 -11.44
CA VAL A 86 -12.72 12.09 -11.71
C VAL A 86 -13.16 11.30 -10.47
N ARG A 87 -12.41 11.40 -9.37
CA ARG A 87 -12.65 10.67 -8.12
C ARG A 87 -14.09 10.79 -7.62
N ASP A 88 -14.67 11.98 -7.63
CA ASP A 88 -16.04 12.18 -7.12
C ASP A 88 -17.11 11.55 -8.00
N ASN A 89 -16.79 11.26 -9.28
CA ASN A 89 -17.66 10.43 -10.10
C ASN A 89 -17.52 8.95 -9.72
N LEU A 90 -16.30 8.46 -9.44
CA LEU A 90 -16.07 7.08 -8.98
C LEU A 90 -16.78 6.80 -7.65
N GLU A 91 -16.74 7.75 -6.72
CA GLU A 91 -17.38 7.66 -5.40
C GLU A 91 -18.92 7.49 -5.48
N LYS A 92 -19.55 7.90 -6.59
CA LYS A 92 -20.99 7.66 -6.82
C LYS A 92 -21.31 6.18 -7.09
N HIS A 93 -20.31 5.39 -7.51
CA HIS A 93 -20.47 3.98 -7.87
C HIS A 93 -20.11 3.05 -6.71
N GLU A 94 -19.08 3.38 -5.94
CA GLU A 94 -18.69 2.65 -4.73
C GLU A 94 -17.96 3.60 -3.76
N PRO A 95 -18.26 3.57 -2.45
CA PRO A 95 -17.62 4.47 -1.50
C PRO A 95 -16.18 4.07 -1.19
N GLY A 96 -15.41 5.02 -0.67
CA GLY A 96 -14.12 4.75 -0.04
C GLY A 96 -12.91 4.99 -0.93
N PHE A 97 -13.06 5.71 -2.04
CA PHE A 97 -11.95 6.17 -2.84
C PHE A 97 -11.16 7.27 -2.10
N PRO A 98 -9.82 7.20 -2.02
CA PRO A 98 -9.03 8.27 -1.42
C PRO A 98 -9.12 9.56 -2.25
N THR A 99 -8.96 10.71 -1.62
CA THR A 99 -8.84 11.98 -2.35
C THR A 99 -7.53 12.05 -3.12
N GLY A 100 -7.50 12.85 -4.20
CA GLY A 100 -6.25 13.11 -4.92
C GLY A 100 -5.15 13.71 -4.03
N GLU A 101 -5.51 14.57 -3.08
CA GLU A 101 -4.58 15.16 -2.11
C GLU A 101 -3.93 14.11 -1.20
N GLN A 102 -4.74 13.19 -0.65
CA GLN A 102 -4.24 12.08 0.16
C GLN A 102 -3.23 11.22 -0.62
N LEU A 103 -3.50 10.93 -1.90
CA LEU A 103 -2.57 10.17 -2.74
C LEU A 103 -1.32 10.97 -3.12
N LEU A 104 -1.44 12.27 -3.42
CA LEU A 104 -0.30 13.14 -3.75
C LEU A 104 0.70 13.23 -2.59
N ALA A 105 0.22 13.20 -1.36
CA ALA A 105 1.05 13.19 -0.15
C ALA A 105 1.87 11.89 0.02
N LEU A 106 1.51 10.82 -0.68
CA LEU A 106 2.21 9.52 -0.67
C LEU A 106 3.23 9.38 -1.80
N VAL A 107 3.35 10.37 -2.69
CA VAL A 107 4.28 10.32 -3.82
C VAL A 107 5.68 10.73 -3.38
N THR A 108 6.62 9.79 -3.46
CA THR A 108 8.05 9.99 -3.15
C THR A 108 8.93 9.40 -4.25
N GLU A 109 10.25 9.45 -4.07
CA GLU A 109 11.22 8.93 -5.04
C GLU A 109 12.39 8.21 -4.36
N GLY A 110 12.98 7.26 -5.07
CA GLY A 110 14.24 6.61 -4.74
C GLY A 110 15.46 7.37 -5.29
N VAL A 111 16.64 6.77 -5.14
CA VAL A 111 17.88 7.29 -5.72
C VAL A 111 17.92 7.01 -7.24
N PRO A 112 18.25 7.99 -8.10
CA PRO A 112 18.31 7.82 -9.55
C PRO A 112 19.61 7.14 -10.02
N ASP A 113 19.93 5.98 -9.46
CA ASP A 113 20.99 5.06 -9.91
C ASP A 113 20.59 3.61 -9.56
N TYR A 114 21.26 2.64 -10.18
CA TYR A 114 20.70 1.32 -10.41
C TYR A 114 21.12 0.25 -9.38
N GLY A 115 20.11 -0.48 -8.92
CA GLY A 115 20.26 -1.76 -8.23
C GLY A 115 20.98 -1.64 -6.89
N MET A 116 21.87 -2.59 -6.60
CA MET A 116 22.59 -2.63 -5.31
C MET A 116 23.65 -1.54 -5.15
N LYS A 117 23.97 -0.76 -6.18
CA LYS A 117 24.92 0.36 -6.08
C LYS A 117 24.41 1.46 -5.15
N VAL A 118 23.10 1.62 -5.09
CA VAL A 118 22.39 2.60 -4.26
C VAL A 118 21.74 1.95 -3.04
N VAL A 119 22.30 0.83 -2.57
CA VAL A 119 21.90 0.18 -1.32
C VAL A 119 23.09 0.16 -0.38
N GLY A 120 23.02 0.88 0.71
CA GLY A 120 24.12 1.02 1.66
C GLY A 120 24.10 2.30 2.46
N GLU A 121 25.22 2.56 3.12
CA GLU A 121 25.45 3.80 3.85
C GLU A 121 25.36 5.01 2.90
N GLY A 122 24.66 6.06 3.33
CA GLY A 122 24.51 7.29 2.55
C GLY A 122 23.48 7.25 1.41
N HIS A 123 22.76 6.13 1.22
CA HIS A 123 21.78 5.98 0.14
C HIS A 123 20.31 6.07 0.57
N ASP A 124 20.04 6.61 1.77
CA ASP A 124 18.66 6.88 2.18
C ASP A 124 17.98 7.85 1.21
N SER A 125 16.70 7.59 0.92
CA SER A 125 15.88 8.38 0.01
C SER A 125 14.51 8.65 0.63
N PRO A 126 13.77 9.67 0.16
CA PRO A 126 12.39 9.90 0.59
C PRO A 126 11.52 8.63 0.47
N GLY A 127 11.72 7.83 -0.59
CA GLY A 127 11.04 6.56 -0.79
C GLY A 127 11.41 5.48 0.23
N SER A 128 12.70 5.32 0.57
CA SER A 128 13.11 4.32 1.55
C SER A 128 12.64 4.67 2.96
N GLU A 129 12.69 5.95 3.33
CA GLU A 129 12.16 6.42 4.63
C GLU A 129 10.63 6.25 4.72
N ALA A 130 9.91 6.55 3.64
CA ALA A 130 8.47 6.32 3.58
C ALA A 130 8.12 4.83 3.74
N LEU A 131 8.89 3.93 3.11
CA LEU A 131 8.69 2.49 3.24
C LEU A 131 9.01 2.00 4.65
N ILE A 132 10.07 2.48 5.30
CA ILE A 132 10.37 2.16 6.71
C ILE A 132 9.20 2.60 7.60
N LYS A 133 8.68 3.81 7.41
CA LYS A 133 7.51 4.31 8.15
C LYS A 133 6.26 3.44 7.93
N ALA A 134 6.04 2.96 6.70
CA ALA A 134 4.94 2.05 6.39
C ALA A 134 5.13 0.69 7.09
N ILE A 135 6.33 0.12 7.08
CA ILE A 135 6.67 -1.13 7.80
C ILE A 135 6.42 -1.00 9.31
N ASP A 136 6.79 0.15 9.87
CA ASP A 136 6.71 0.45 11.31
C ASP A 136 5.30 0.78 11.79
N ARG A 137 4.34 0.97 10.87
CA ARG A 137 2.95 1.23 11.25
C ARG A 137 2.44 0.10 12.15
N ASP A 138 1.79 0.48 13.24
CA ASP A 138 1.11 -0.44 14.15
C ASP A 138 -0.20 -0.92 13.51
N ASP A 139 -0.02 -1.77 12.51
CA ASP A 139 -1.07 -2.41 11.76
C ASP A 139 -0.67 -3.89 11.58
N PRO A 140 -1.51 -4.83 12.05
CA PRO A 140 -1.20 -6.26 11.99
C PRO A 140 -1.28 -6.81 10.57
N ARG A 141 -1.90 -6.09 9.62
CA ARG A 141 -2.05 -6.53 8.24
C ARG A 141 -0.71 -6.51 7.53
N PRO A 142 -0.49 -7.46 6.60
CA PRO A 142 0.67 -7.44 5.72
C PRO A 142 0.77 -6.15 4.90
N LEU A 143 2.00 -5.72 4.61
CA LEU A 143 2.29 -4.68 3.63
C LEU A 143 2.77 -5.33 2.33
N TRP A 144 2.02 -5.12 1.25
CA TRP A 144 2.40 -5.55 -0.09
C TRP A 144 3.27 -4.50 -0.74
N VAL A 145 4.39 -4.91 -1.32
CA VAL A 145 5.32 -4.03 -2.04
C VAL A 145 5.44 -4.47 -3.50
N PRO A 146 4.44 -4.17 -4.36
CA PRO A 146 4.55 -4.47 -5.79
C PRO A 146 5.74 -3.74 -6.39
N VAL A 147 6.60 -4.50 -7.08
CA VAL A 147 7.79 -3.99 -7.76
C VAL A 147 7.51 -4.01 -9.26
N TRP A 148 7.07 -2.88 -9.80
CA TRP A 148 6.84 -2.69 -11.23
C TRP A 148 8.17 -2.35 -11.95
N GLY A 149 9.04 -1.59 -11.26
CA GLY A 149 10.41 -1.32 -11.70
C GLY A 149 11.47 -2.17 -10.96
N GLY A 150 12.40 -1.51 -10.27
CA GLY A 150 13.44 -2.15 -9.47
C GLY A 150 13.22 -2.08 -7.96
N PRO A 151 13.70 -3.06 -7.17
CA PRO A 151 13.45 -3.15 -5.73
C PRO A 151 14.47 -2.38 -4.88
N ASN A 152 15.27 -1.46 -5.43
CA ASN A 152 16.35 -0.78 -4.70
C ASN A 152 15.83 0.05 -3.51
N VAL A 153 14.65 0.66 -3.60
CA VAL A 153 14.00 1.34 -2.46
C VAL A 153 13.72 0.35 -1.31
N LEU A 154 13.18 -0.82 -1.63
CA LEU A 154 12.98 -1.91 -0.66
C LEU A 154 14.31 -2.42 -0.10
N GLY A 155 15.30 -2.61 -0.96
CA GLY A 155 16.65 -2.99 -0.58
C GLY A 155 17.27 -2.02 0.43
N GLN A 156 17.17 -0.71 0.18
CA GLN A 156 17.69 0.32 1.08
C GLN A 156 16.93 0.35 2.41
N ALA A 157 15.59 0.26 2.38
CA ALA A 157 14.79 0.24 3.60
C ALA A 157 15.19 -0.95 4.51
N LEU A 158 15.31 -2.15 3.95
CA LEU A 158 15.73 -3.34 4.68
C LEU A 158 17.19 -3.27 5.13
N TRP A 159 18.08 -2.70 4.31
CA TRP A 159 19.48 -2.48 4.68
C TRP A 159 19.58 -1.59 5.91
N LYS A 160 18.87 -0.46 5.92
CA LYS A 160 18.87 0.50 7.05
C LYS A 160 18.26 -0.10 8.31
N ILE A 161 17.13 -0.80 8.20
CA ILE A 161 16.51 -1.53 9.34
C ILE A 161 17.54 -2.50 9.93
N ARG A 162 18.22 -3.29 9.11
CA ARG A 162 19.25 -4.23 9.57
C ARG A 162 20.46 -3.55 10.19
N ALA A 163 20.89 -2.41 9.65
CA ALA A 163 22.07 -1.68 10.14
C ALA A 163 21.82 -0.95 11.46
N THR A 164 20.57 -0.60 11.77
CA THR A 164 20.22 0.31 12.88
C THR A 164 19.38 -0.31 13.99
N ARG A 165 18.89 -1.55 13.81
CA ARG A 165 17.94 -2.19 14.73
C ARG A 165 18.38 -3.60 15.14
N PRO A 166 17.94 -4.10 16.30
CA PRO A 166 18.22 -5.47 16.73
C PRO A 166 17.60 -6.52 15.79
N ALA A 167 18.17 -7.72 15.81
CA ALA A 167 17.79 -8.80 14.88
C ALA A 167 16.30 -9.17 14.94
N ASP A 168 15.67 -9.12 16.11
CA ASP A 168 14.24 -9.43 16.26
C ASP A 168 13.35 -8.39 15.55
N ALA A 169 13.76 -7.13 15.55
CA ALA A 169 13.07 -6.06 14.82
C ALA A 169 13.18 -6.26 13.30
N VAL A 170 14.33 -6.74 12.82
CA VAL A 170 14.52 -7.11 11.41
C VAL A 170 13.59 -8.27 11.03
N SER A 171 13.55 -9.34 11.84
CA SER A 171 12.67 -10.49 11.59
C SER A 171 11.20 -10.08 11.59
N LYS A 172 10.76 -9.21 12.50
CA LYS A 172 9.40 -8.67 12.54
C LYS A 172 9.08 -7.85 11.29
N ALA A 173 10.00 -7.00 10.84
CA ALA A 173 9.82 -6.21 9.62
C ALA A 173 9.65 -7.12 8.39
N VAL A 174 10.55 -8.09 8.21
CA VAL A 174 10.50 -9.03 7.08
C VAL A 174 9.22 -9.87 7.11
N ALA A 175 8.77 -10.33 8.28
CA ALA A 175 7.54 -11.12 8.41
C ALA A 175 6.25 -10.36 8.01
N LYS A 176 6.29 -9.02 7.96
CA LYS A 176 5.16 -8.18 7.52
C LYS A 176 5.11 -7.94 6.00
N LEU A 177 6.21 -8.13 5.28
CA LEU A 177 6.32 -7.77 3.87
C LEU A 177 5.90 -8.91 2.92
N ARG A 178 5.17 -8.57 1.86
CA ARG A 178 4.79 -9.44 0.73
C ARG A 178 5.22 -8.81 -0.59
#